data_AF-A0A7C0YLA8-F1
#
_entry.id   AF-A0A7C0YLA8-F1
#
_cell.length_a   1.000
_cell.length_b   1.000
_cell.length_c   1.000
_cell.angle_alpha   90.00
_cell.angle_beta   90.00
_cell.angle_gamma   90.00
#
_symmetry.space_group_name_H-M   'P 1'
#
loop_
_entity.id
_entity.type
_entity.pdbx_description
1 polymer ?
#
loop_
_entity_poly.entity_id
_entity_poly.type
_entity_poly.pdbx_seq_one_letter_code
_entity_poly.pdbx_strand_id
1 'polypeptide(L)'
;AQELLVVIEEYANQGVLEEVPVYLDGMIWEATGIHTTYPSYLNRSLQNQIFHQGRNPFLNEMFHKVKGQAERQDIIDGEPCVILATSGMLAGGPVMEYLKAFAADEKNTLVFVGYQAEGSLGRRIQKGWKELPMKENGKTRVLKMNMNTHTVDGFSGHSDRNQLMNYVKRLNQKPERILTCHGEESKCTELAYSLYKTMRTETKAPQNIEVLRLK
;
A
#
# COMPACT_ATOMS: atom_id res chain seq x y z
N ALA A 1 -5.09 -1.38 0.30
CA ALA A 1 -6.21 -0.80 1.07
C ALA A 1 -7.10 -1.89 1.64
N GLN A 2 -7.59 -2.82 0.82
CA GLN A 2 -8.54 -3.86 1.24
C GLN A 2 -7.99 -4.78 2.35
N GLU A 3 -6.71 -5.17 2.30
CA GLU A 3 -6.10 -5.93 3.42
C GLU A 3 -6.18 -5.18 4.76
N LEU A 4 -5.95 -3.87 4.76
CA LEU A 4 -6.07 -3.06 5.97
C LEU A 4 -7.51 -3.00 6.47
N LEU A 5 -8.51 -2.92 5.58
CA LEU A 5 -9.92 -2.94 6.00
C LEU A 5 -10.26 -4.22 6.75
N VAL A 6 -9.78 -5.38 6.25
CA VAL A 6 -9.99 -6.66 6.92
C VAL A 6 -9.32 -6.70 8.29
N VAL A 7 -8.06 -6.26 8.39
CA VAL A 7 -7.32 -6.26 9.67
C VAL A 7 -7.92 -5.28 10.68
N ILE A 8 -8.28 -4.07 10.25
CA ILE A 8 -8.89 -3.06 11.11
C ILE A 8 -10.24 -3.56 11.63
N GLU A 9 -11.08 -4.13 10.75
CA GLU A 9 -12.36 -4.71 11.16
C GLU A 9 -12.16 -5.85 12.15
N GLU A 10 -11.23 -6.77 11.90
CA GLU A 10 -10.95 -7.88 12.79
C GLU A 10 -10.52 -7.39 14.18
N TYR A 11 -9.61 -6.43 14.25
CA TYR A 11 -9.05 -5.93 15.51
C TYR A 11 -10.06 -5.08 16.30
N ALA A 12 -10.92 -4.33 15.59
CA ALA A 12 -12.03 -3.63 16.22
C ALA A 12 -13.03 -4.61 16.85
N ASN A 13 -13.41 -5.68 16.13
CA ASN A 13 -14.32 -6.69 16.67
C ASN A 13 -13.74 -7.50 17.84
N GLN A 14 -12.41 -7.59 17.95
CA GLN A 14 -11.73 -8.22 19.07
C GLN A 14 -11.58 -7.28 20.29
N GLY A 15 -11.95 -6.00 20.16
CA GLY A 15 -11.75 -4.97 21.20
C GLY A 15 -10.28 -4.60 21.42
N VAL A 16 -9.40 -4.94 20.47
CA VAL A 16 -7.97 -4.59 20.51
C VAL A 16 -7.76 -3.14 20.06
N LEU A 17 -8.58 -2.70 19.10
CA LEU A 17 -8.62 -1.33 18.62
C LEU A 17 -9.83 -0.63 19.24
N GLU A 18 -9.64 0.56 19.80
CA GLU A 18 -10.74 1.42 20.24
C GLU A 18 -11.62 1.77 19.04
N GLU A 19 -12.94 1.84 19.25
CA GLU A 19 -13.89 2.17 18.18
C GLU A 19 -13.71 3.64 17.75
N VAL A 20 -12.98 3.83 16.66
CA VAL A 20 -12.80 5.11 15.98
C VAL A 20 -13.34 5.05 14.56
N PRO A 21 -13.93 6.15 14.04
CA PRO A 21 -14.44 6.17 12.68
C PRO A 21 -13.29 6.00 11.67
N VAL A 22 -13.53 5.19 10.63
CA VAL A 22 -12.56 4.95 9.55
C VAL A 22 -13.09 5.52 8.25
N TYR A 23 -12.48 6.62 7.79
CA TYR A 23 -12.86 7.29 6.57
C TYR A 23 -12.10 6.77 5.36
N LEU A 24 -12.85 6.43 4.29
CA LEU A 24 -12.33 5.93 3.03
C LEU A 24 -12.51 7.01 1.96
N ASP A 25 -11.40 7.61 1.53
CA ASP A 25 -11.38 8.69 0.53
C ASP A 25 -10.67 8.26 -0.76
N GLY A 26 -11.08 8.88 -1.86
CA GLY A 26 -10.75 8.48 -3.22
C GLY A 26 -11.53 7.24 -3.65
N MET A 27 -10.90 6.39 -4.46
CA MET A 27 -11.55 5.24 -5.11
C MET A 27 -11.61 3.97 -4.24
N ILE A 28 -11.28 4.06 -2.94
CA ILE A 28 -11.16 2.87 -2.09
C ILE A 28 -12.52 2.20 -1.93
N TRP A 29 -13.58 2.98 -1.70
CA TRP A 29 -14.94 2.45 -1.55
C TRP A 29 -15.42 1.74 -2.82
N GLU A 30 -15.27 2.36 -3.99
CA GLU A 30 -15.65 1.79 -5.28
C GLU A 30 -14.86 0.50 -5.57
N ALA A 31 -13.54 0.52 -5.34
CA ALA A 31 -12.70 -0.66 -5.52
C ALA A 31 -13.12 -1.79 -4.58
N THR A 32 -13.49 -1.48 -3.34
CA THR A 32 -14.02 -2.46 -2.39
C THR A 32 -15.38 -3.02 -2.84
N GLY A 33 -16.25 -2.20 -3.44
CA GLY A 33 -17.50 -2.67 -4.07
C GLY A 33 -17.28 -3.69 -5.20
N ILE A 34 -16.16 -3.60 -5.93
CA ILE A 34 -15.78 -4.63 -6.91
C ILE A 34 -15.42 -5.95 -6.18
N HIS A 35 -14.68 -5.90 -5.07
CA HIS A 35 -14.32 -7.10 -4.31
C HIS A 35 -15.55 -7.84 -3.77
N THR A 36 -16.58 -7.11 -3.33
CA THR A 36 -17.84 -7.71 -2.86
C THR A 36 -18.69 -8.29 -3.99
N THR A 37 -18.50 -7.82 -5.23
CA THR A 37 -19.15 -8.36 -6.43
C THR A 37 -18.47 -9.65 -6.93
N TYR A 38 -17.16 -9.80 -6.69
CA TYR A 38 -16.36 -10.96 -7.13
C TYR A 38 -15.75 -11.76 -5.97
N PRO A 39 -16.56 -12.23 -5.00
CA PRO A 39 -16.06 -12.94 -3.82
C PRO A 39 -15.35 -14.26 -4.16
N SER A 40 -15.65 -14.90 -5.28
CA SER A 40 -15.01 -16.15 -5.72
C SER A 40 -13.50 -16.03 -5.96
N TYR A 41 -12.98 -14.81 -6.14
CA TYR A 41 -11.55 -14.52 -6.28
C TYR A 41 -10.84 -14.25 -4.95
N LEU A 42 -11.57 -14.14 -3.84
CA LEU A 42 -11.01 -13.91 -2.52
C LEU A 42 -10.42 -15.21 -1.95
N ASN A 43 -9.66 -15.13 -0.86
CA ASN A 43 -9.20 -16.34 -0.19
C ASN A 43 -10.38 -17.11 0.43
N ARG A 44 -10.21 -18.43 0.66
CA ARG A 44 -11.28 -19.30 1.16
C ARG A 44 -11.84 -18.87 2.52
N SER A 45 -11.01 -18.30 3.39
CA SER A 45 -11.46 -17.83 4.71
C SER A 45 -12.47 -16.70 4.56
N LEU A 46 -12.14 -15.70 3.75
CA LEU A 46 -12.99 -14.55 3.50
C LEU A 46 -14.25 -14.93 2.70
N GLN A 47 -14.13 -15.86 1.75
CA GLN A 47 -15.29 -16.45 1.07
C GLN A 47 -16.25 -17.09 2.07
N ASN A 48 -15.75 -17.93 2.99
CA ASN A 48 -16.59 -18.59 3.98
C ASN A 48 -17.25 -17.60 4.94
N GLN A 49 -16.52 -16.57 5.36
CA GLN A 49 -17.06 -15.50 6.20
C GLN A 49 -18.22 -14.77 5.51
N ILE A 50 -18.07 -14.43 4.23
CA ILE A 50 -19.08 -13.73 3.46
C ILE A 50 -20.29 -14.63 3.17
N PHE A 51 -20.07 -15.84 2.63
CA PHE A 51 -21.15 -16.69 2.12
C PHE A 51 -21.84 -17.57 3.16
N HIS A 52 -21.13 -17.99 4.20
CA HIS A 52 -21.67 -18.96 5.17
C HIS A 52 -21.97 -18.33 6.53
N GLN A 53 -21.24 -17.28 6.91
CA GLN A 53 -21.46 -16.59 8.18
C GLN A 53 -22.27 -15.30 8.02
N GLY A 54 -22.49 -14.85 6.77
CA GLY A 54 -23.19 -13.60 6.49
C GLY A 54 -22.43 -12.36 6.96
N ARG A 55 -21.14 -12.48 7.27
CA ARG A 55 -20.30 -11.39 7.77
C ARG A 55 -19.35 -10.93 6.66
N ASN A 56 -19.64 -9.77 6.09
CA ASN A 56 -18.76 -9.15 5.12
C ASN A 56 -17.96 -8.03 5.80
N PRO A 57 -16.64 -8.19 6.01
CA PRO A 57 -15.85 -7.17 6.72
C PRO A 57 -15.85 -5.83 5.99
N PHE A 58 -16.03 -5.83 4.67
CA PHE A 58 -16.08 -4.60 3.88
C PHE A 58 -17.36 -3.77 4.06
N LEU A 59 -18.39 -4.34 4.68
CA LEU A 59 -19.69 -3.69 4.92
C LEU A 59 -19.88 -3.29 6.39
N ASN A 60 -18.82 -3.34 7.21
CA ASN A 60 -18.89 -2.91 8.59
C ASN A 60 -19.21 -1.41 8.68
N GLU A 61 -20.07 -1.03 9.63
CA GLU A 61 -20.56 0.33 9.83
C GLU A 61 -19.46 1.34 10.20
N MET A 62 -18.30 0.87 10.68
CA MET A 62 -17.15 1.71 10.99
C MET A 62 -16.50 2.36 9.76
N PHE A 63 -16.77 1.85 8.56
CA PHE A 63 -16.20 2.36 7.31
C PHE A 63 -17.12 3.40 6.67
N HIS A 64 -16.63 4.64 6.59
CA HIS A 64 -17.38 5.77 6.05
C HIS A 64 -16.80 6.23 4.71
N LYS A 65 -17.62 6.22 3.66
CA LYS A 65 -17.24 6.77 2.35
C LYS A 65 -17.23 8.31 2.39
N VAL A 66 -16.10 8.92 2.06
CA VAL A 66 -16.01 10.38 1.87
C VAL A 66 -16.54 10.76 0.48
N LYS A 67 -17.55 11.64 0.42
CA LYS A 67 -18.29 11.98 -0.81
C LYS A 67 -17.75 13.19 -1.55
N GLY A 68 -16.93 14.02 -0.91
CA GLY A 68 -16.40 15.22 -1.55
C GLY A 68 -15.59 16.11 -0.62
N GLN A 69 -15.26 17.30 -1.12
CA GLN A 69 -14.38 18.25 -0.44
C GLN A 69 -14.97 18.82 0.86
N ALA A 70 -16.28 19.06 0.92
CA ALA A 70 -16.92 19.57 2.13
C ALA A 70 -16.80 18.59 3.29
N GLU A 71 -17.17 17.32 3.06
CA GLU A 71 -17.05 16.25 4.07
C GLU A 71 -15.58 15.99 4.46
N ARG A 72 -14.65 16.13 3.51
CA ARG A 72 -13.21 16.08 3.83
C ARG A 72 -12.80 17.19 4.79
N GLN A 73 -13.32 18.41 4.59
CA GLN A 73 -13.04 19.52 5.49
C GLN A 73 -13.63 19.26 6.88
N ASP A 74 -14.84 18.73 6.96
CA ASP A 74 -15.47 18.34 8.23
C ASP A 74 -14.65 17.27 8.97
N ILE A 75 -14.07 16.31 8.25
CA ILE A 75 -13.16 15.28 8.81
C ILE A 75 -11.84 15.93 9.29
N ILE A 76 -11.30 16.89 8.56
CA ILE A 76 -10.06 17.60 8.95
C ILE A 76 -10.25 18.40 10.23
N ASP A 77 -11.40 19.05 10.39
CA ASP A 77 -11.72 19.90 11.53
C ASP A 77 -12.42 19.13 12.68
N GLY A 78 -12.61 17.81 12.50
CA GLY A 78 -13.36 16.95 13.40
C GLY A 78 -12.54 16.24 14.49
N GLU A 79 -13.13 15.19 15.05
CA GLU A 79 -12.54 14.37 16.11
C GLU A 79 -11.48 13.37 15.58
N PRO A 80 -10.60 12.82 16.44
CA PRO A 80 -9.61 11.82 16.06
C PRO A 80 -10.22 10.62 15.32
N CYS A 81 -9.63 10.27 14.19
CA CYS A 81 -10.13 9.22 13.31
C CYS A 81 -8.99 8.53 12.54
N VAL A 82 -9.34 7.46 11.82
CA VAL A 82 -8.44 6.79 10.88
C VAL A 82 -8.84 7.16 9.45
N ILE A 83 -7.88 7.55 8.62
CA ILE A 83 -8.14 7.96 7.24
C ILE A 83 -7.33 7.10 6.29
N LEU A 84 -8.02 6.39 5.41
CA LEU A 84 -7.41 5.72 4.26
C LEU A 84 -7.74 6.55 3.01
N ALA A 85 -6.71 7.14 2.41
CA ALA A 85 -6.87 8.00 1.24
C ALA A 85 -5.91 7.61 0.11
N THR A 86 -6.35 7.80 -1.13
CA THR A 86 -5.49 7.68 -2.31
C THR A 86 -4.69 8.97 -2.56
N SER A 87 -3.50 8.93 -3.17
CA SER A 87 -2.76 7.77 -3.68
C SER A 87 -1.66 7.29 -2.70
N GLY A 88 -1.37 5.98 -2.69
CA GLY A 88 -0.50 5.33 -1.69
C GLY A 88 0.99 5.75 -1.68
N MET A 89 1.43 6.57 -2.63
CA MET A 89 2.80 7.14 -2.67
C MET A 89 2.83 8.68 -2.60
N LEU A 90 1.70 9.30 -2.24
CA LEU A 90 1.54 10.76 -2.16
C LEU A 90 1.87 11.46 -3.50
N ALA A 91 1.50 10.85 -4.62
CA ALA A 91 1.69 11.43 -5.95
C ALA A 91 0.64 12.50 -6.28
N GLY A 92 -0.44 12.55 -5.51
CA GLY A 92 -1.64 13.35 -5.75
C GLY A 92 -2.88 12.71 -5.12
N GLY A 93 -4.03 13.31 -5.36
CA GLY A 93 -5.31 12.86 -4.81
C GLY A 93 -5.60 13.38 -3.41
N PRO A 94 -6.67 12.89 -2.76
CA PRO A 94 -7.16 13.39 -1.47
C PRO A 94 -6.14 13.29 -0.34
N VAL A 95 -5.23 12.31 -0.37
CA VAL A 95 -4.16 12.17 0.63
C VAL A 95 -3.30 13.43 0.75
N MET A 96 -3.15 14.21 -0.33
CA MET A 96 -2.39 15.45 -0.32
C MET A 96 -3.09 16.55 0.46
N GLU A 97 -4.42 16.56 0.51
CA GLU A 97 -5.21 17.52 1.29
C GLU A 97 -5.06 17.21 2.78
N TYR A 98 -5.22 15.93 3.17
CA TYR A 98 -4.97 15.49 4.55
C TYR A 98 -3.52 15.74 4.99
N LEU A 99 -2.54 15.44 4.14
CA LEU A 99 -1.13 15.67 4.46
C LEU A 99 -0.86 17.16 4.74
N LYS A 100 -1.41 18.06 3.92
CA LYS A 100 -1.26 19.51 4.13
C LYS A 100 -1.88 19.98 5.44
N ALA A 101 -3.04 19.44 5.80
CA ALA A 101 -3.75 19.81 7.01
C ALA A 101 -3.06 19.28 8.27
N PHE A 102 -2.60 18.02 8.24
CA PHE A 102 -2.16 17.32 9.44
C PHE A 102 -0.66 17.32 9.70
N ALA A 103 0.18 17.57 8.68
CA ALA A 103 1.64 17.37 8.80
C ALA A 103 2.33 18.22 9.86
N ALA A 104 1.79 19.40 10.20
CA ALA A 104 2.40 20.32 11.14
C ALA A 104 2.12 19.98 12.62
N ASP A 105 1.16 19.09 12.90
CA ASP A 105 0.78 18.69 14.25
C ASP A 105 1.40 17.33 14.61
N GLU A 106 2.12 17.30 15.73
CA GLU A 106 2.84 16.13 16.26
C GLU A 106 1.92 15.04 16.83
N LYS A 107 0.64 15.34 17.09
CA LYS A 107 -0.35 14.35 17.50
C LYS A 107 -0.75 13.41 16.37
N ASN A 108 -0.57 13.86 15.12
CA ASN A 108 -0.94 13.08 13.95
C ASN A 108 0.14 12.07 13.59
N THR A 109 -0.28 10.98 12.93
CA THR A 109 0.62 9.92 12.49
C THR A 109 0.35 9.52 11.05
N LEU A 110 1.41 9.47 10.24
CA LEU A 110 1.39 8.95 8.86
C LEU A 110 1.98 7.56 8.85
N VAL A 111 1.22 6.58 8.38
CA VAL A 111 1.65 5.19 8.30
C VAL A 111 1.82 4.78 6.84
N PHE A 112 3.04 4.42 6.45
CA PHE A 112 3.33 3.78 5.18
C PHE A 112 3.18 2.27 5.30
N VAL A 113 2.30 1.68 4.49
CA VAL A 113 2.01 0.24 4.51
C VAL A 113 2.44 -0.49 3.24
N GLY A 114 2.94 0.25 2.25
CA GLY A 114 3.37 -0.27 0.96
C GLY A 114 4.66 0.37 0.49
N TYR A 115 5.28 -0.25 -0.52
CA TYR A 115 6.53 0.24 -1.11
C TYR A 115 6.39 1.68 -1.60
N GLN A 116 7.42 2.49 -1.36
CA GLN A 116 7.50 3.88 -1.80
C GLN A 116 8.58 3.99 -2.88
N ALA A 117 8.17 4.21 -4.12
CA ALA A 117 9.10 4.29 -5.25
C ALA A 117 10.09 5.46 -5.10
N GLU A 118 11.32 5.26 -5.57
CA GLU A 118 12.30 6.35 -5.61
C GLU A 118 11.78 7.55 -6.42
N GLY A 119 12.07 8.75 -5.92
CA GLY A 119 11.55 10.00 -6.47
C GLY A 119 10.15 10.41 -5.99
N SER A 120 9.36 9.51 -5.40
CA SER A 120 8.05 9.84 -4.82
C SER A 120 8.16 10.73 -3.58
N LEU A 121 7.09 11.47 -3.28
CA LEU A 121 7.01 12.27 -2.07
C LEU A 121 7.01 11.38 -0.82
N GLY A 122 6.26 10.28 -0.84
CA GLY A 122 6.24 9.31 0.25
C GLY A 122 7.63 8.76 0.58
N ARG A 123 8.46 8.46 -0.42
CA ARG A 123 9.85 8.01 -0.21
C ARG A 123 10.73 9.07 0.47
N ARG A 124 10.53 10.36 0.17
CA ARG A 124 11.27 11.45 0.84
C ARG A 124 10.89 11.56 2.31
N ILE A 125 9.59 11.49 2.62
CA ILE A 125 9.08 11.50 3.99
C ILE A 125 9.61 10.29 4.76
N GLN A 126 9.54 9.11 4.15
CA GLN A 126 10.05 7.87 4.76
C GLN A 126 11.55 7.93 5.06
N LYS A 127 12.33 8.69 4.28
CA LYS A 127 13.76 8.98 4.53
C LYS A 127 14.00 10.05 5.61
N GLY A 128 12.96 10.56 6.26
CA GLY A 128 13.05 11.50 7.38
C GLY A 128 13.10 12.97 6.98
N TRP A 129 12.69 13.33 5.76
CA TRP A 129 12.66 14.73 5.34
C TRP A 129 11.64 15.51 6.17
N LYS A 130 12.11 16.59 6.83
CA LYS A 130 11.30 17.45 7.70
C LYS A 130 10.67 18.64 6.99
N GLU A 131 11.17 18.99 5.82
CA GLU A 131 10.65 20.09 5.00
C GLU A 131 10.44 19.61 3.57
N LEU A 132 9.21 19.76 3.07
CA LEU A 132 8.83 19.31 1.74
C LEU A 132 8.42 20.50 0.87
N PRO A 133 9.15 20.79 -0.23
CA PRO A 133 8.73 21.81 -1.17
C PRO A 133 7.50 21.32 -1.95
N MET A 134 6.42 22.10 -1.90
CA MET A 134 5.15 21.82 -2.55
C MET A 134 4.77 22.98 -3.46
N LYS A 135 4.29 22.68 -4.67
CA LYS A 135 3.73 23.71 -5.56
C LYS A 135 2.23 23.86 -5.29
N GLU A 136 1.80 25.07 -5.00
CA GLU A 136 0.40 25.40 -4.75
C GLU A 136 0.09 26.76 -5.39
N ASN A 137 -0.91 26.79 -6.27
CA ASN A 137 -1.33 28.00 -6.99
C ASN A 137 -0.16 28.76 -7.67
N GLY A 138 0.77 28.00 -8.28
CA GLY A 138 1.95 28.55 -8.95
C GLY A 138 3.06 29.05 -8.01
N LYS A 139 2.89 28.96 -6.69
CA LYS A 139 3.91 29.32 -5.69
C LYS A 139 4.49 28.07 -5.03
N THR A 140 5.77 28.10 -4.71
CA THR A 140 6.40 27.05 -3.89
C THR A 140 6.21 27.40 -2.42
N ARG A 141 5.59 26.48 -1.68
CA ARG A 141 5.46 26.53 -0.22
C ARG A 141 6.22 25.37 0.40
N VAL A 142 6.71 25.55 1.62
CA VAL A 142 7.38 24.48 2.38
C VAL A 142 6.38 23.92 3.38
N LEU A 143 6.08 22.63 3.27
CA LEU A 143 5.31 21.90 4.27
C LEU A 143 6.27 21.35 5.33
N LYS A 144 6.01 21.66 6.60
CA LYS A 144 6.77 21.13 7.75
C LYS A 144 6.17 19.79 8.18
N MET A 145 7.01 18.77 8.30
CA MET A 145 6.64 17.41 8.71
C MET A 145 6.98 17.18 10.18
N ASN A 146 6.11 17.67 11.05
CA ASN A 146 6.20 17.49 12.50
C ASN A 146 5.44 16.24 12.98
N MET A 147 4.43 15.79 12.23
CA MET A 147 3.68 14.57 12.51
C MET A 147 4.60 13.34 12.59
N ASN A 148 4.16 12.33 13.35
CA ASN A 148 4.88 11.06 13.44
C ASN A 148 4.82 10.30 12.11
N THR A 149 5.87 9.56 11.78
CA THR A 149 5.96 8.77 10.55
C THR A 149 6.37 7.34 10.86
N HIS A 150 5.53 6.38 10.53
CA HIS A 150 5.82 4.96 10.71
C HIS A 150 5.78 4.22 9.37
N THR A 151 6.60 3.19 9.24
CA THR A 151 6.49 2.20 8.16
C THR A 151 6.10 0.88 8.79
N VAL A 152 5.01 0.29 8.30
CA VAL A 152 4.59 -1.06 8.67
C VAL A 152 4.78 -1.93 7.45
N ASP A 153 5.84 -2.74 7.49
CA ASP A 153 6.11 -3.73 6.46
C ASP A 153 5.14 -4.92 6.61
N GLY A 154 4.72 -5.50 5.48
CA GLY A 154 3.85 -6.69 5.44
C GLY A 154 2.56 -6.56 4.64
N PHE A 155 2.16 -5.33 4.28
CA PHE A 155 0.91 -5.05 3.53
C PHE A 155 1.13 -4.61 2.07
N SER A 156 2.34 -4.78 1.54
CA SER A 156 2.70 -4.24 0.21
C SER A 156 2.08 -5.00 -0.96
N GLY A 157 1.52 -6.19 -0.72
CA GLY A 157 1.09 -7.14 -1.76
C GLY A 157 2.24 -7.79 -2.54
N HIS A 158 3.50 -7.41 -2.28
CA HIS A 158 4.67 -7.99 -2.93
C HIS A 158 5.29 -9.08 -2.06
N SER A 159 5.70 -10.17 -2.70
CA SER A 159 6.49 -11.20 -2.03
C SER A 159 7.83 -10.65 -1.56
N ASP A 160 8.21 -10.97 -0.33
CA ASP A 160 9.53 -10.66 0.20
C ASP A 160 10.64 -11.49 -0.50
N ARG A 161 11.90 -11.21 -0.16
CA ARG A 161 13.06 -11.93 -0.73
C ARG A 161 12.95 -13.44 -0.55
N ASN A 162 12.55 -13.90 0.64
CA ASN A 162 12.49 -15.33 0.95
C ASN A 162 11.34 -16.00 0.20
N GLN A 163 10.19 -15.34 0.10
CA GLN A 163 9.04 -15.77 -0.67
C GLN A 163 9.37 -15.86 -2.17
N LEU A 164 10.06 -14.87 -2.76
CA LEU A 164 10.53 -14.92 -4.15
C LEU A 164 11.50 -16.08 -4.40
N MET A 165 12.47 -16.29 -3.52
CA MET A 165 13.41 -17.42 -3.61
C MET A 165 12.68 -18.76 -3.49
N ASN A 166 11.72 -18.85 -2.57
CA ASN A 166 10.93 -20.06 -2.35
C ASN A 166 9.95 -20.34 -3.49
N TYR A 167 9.39 -19.30 -4.11
CA TYR A 167 8.52 -19.42 -5.27
C TYR A 167 9.23 -20.17 -6.40
N VAL A 168 10.44 -19.72 -6.76
CA VAL A 168 11.24 -20.37 -7.81
C VAL A 168 11.64 -21.80 -7.43
N LYS A 169 11.99 -22.04 -6.17
CA LYS A 169 12.33 -23.40 -5.67
C LYS A 169 11.16 -24.38 -5.72
N ARG A 170 9.92 -23.89 -5.62
CA ARG A 170 8.70 -24.72 -5.57
C ARG A 170 8.04 -24.89 -6.94
N LEU A 171 8.63 -24.35 -8.01
CA LEU A 171 8.13 -24.62 -9.36
C LEU A 171 8.22 -26.12 -9.66
N ASN A 172 7.12 -26.71 -10.14
CA ASN A 172 7.06 -28.14 -10.48
C ASN A 172 8.09 -28.52 -11.53
N GLN A 173 8.39 -27.62 -12.46
CA GLN A 173 9.43 -27.78 -13.47
C GLN A 173 10.49 -26.71 -13.25
N LYS A 174 11.76 -27.15 -13.16
CA LYS A 174 12.89 -26.24 -13.06
C LYS A 174 12.98 -25.42 -14.34
N PRO A 175 12.96 -24.08 -14.27
CA PRO A 175 13.09 -23.25 -15.46
C PRO A 175 14.52 -23.36 -16.05
N GLU A 176 14.61 -23.29 -17.37
CA GLU A 176 15.89 -23.24 -18.10
C GLU A 176 16.55 -21.86 -18.00
N ARG A 177 15.75 -20.81 -17.88
CA ARG A 177 16.18 -19.42 -17.70
C ARG A 177 15.22 -18.66 -16.79
N ILE A 178 15.74 -17.75 -15.97
CA ILE A 178 14.96 -16.86 -15.10
C ILE A 178 15.32 -15.41 -15.41
N LEU A 179 14.31 -14.57 -15.67
CA LEU A 179 14.50 -13.14 -15.86
C LEU A 179 13.88 -12.39 -14.68
N THR A 180 14.66 -11.52 -14.02
CA THR A 180 14.18 -10.68 -12.92
C THR A 180 13.93 -9.26 -13.40
N CYS A 181 12.75 -8.70 -13.10
CA CYS A 181 12.35 -7.35 -13.50
C CYS A 181 11.49 -6.70 -12.40
N HIS A 182 10.95 -5.51 -12.68
CA HIS A 182 10.02 -4.78 -11.80
C HIS A 182 10.57 -4.58 -10.37
N GLY A 183 11.82 -4.15 -10.28
CA GLY A 183 12.49 -3.77 -9.04
C GLY A 183 13.63 -2.80 -9.31
N GLU A 184 14.17 -2.20 -8.25
CA GLU A 184 15.38 -1.38 -8.35
C GLU A 184 16.51 -2.17 -9.02
N GLU A 185 17.35 -1.51 -9.82
CA GLU A 185 18.39 -2.16 -10.63
C GLU A 185 19.29 -3.09 -9.82
N SER A 186 19.74 -2.61 -8.64
CA SER A 186 20.55 -3.38 -7.72
C SER A 186 19.81 -4.61 -7.19
N LYS A 187 18.51 -4.49 -6.88
CA LYS A 187 17.68 -5.58 -6.34
C LYS A 187 17.35 -6.65 -7.38
N CYS A 188 17.08 -6.25 -8.62
CA CYS A 188 16.92 -7.21 -9.73
C CYS A 188 18.22 -8.01 -9.94
N THR A 189 19.36 -7.32 -10.02
CA THR A 189 20.67 -7.95 -10.21
C THR A 189 21.02 -8.88 -9.03
N GLU A 190 20.77 -8.45 -7.80
CA GLU A 190 21.02 -9.23 -6.59
C GLU A 190 20.16 -10.49 -6.51
N LEU A 191 18.86 -10.39 -6.86
CA LEU A 191 17.95 -11.53 -6.91
C LEU A 191 18.34 -12.52 -8.00
N ALA A 192 18.68 -12.03 -9.21
CA ALA A 192 19.17 -12.88 -10.30
C ALA A 192 20.42 -13.67 -9.85
N TYR A 193 21.42 -12.97 -9.30
CA TYR A 193 22.63 -13.62 -8.80
C TYR A 193 22.34 -14.68 -7.73
N SER A 194 21.42 -14.39 -6.79
CA SER A 194 21.02 -15.32 -5.73
C SER A 194 20.33 -16.57 -6.29
N LEU A 195 19.46 -16.39 -7.29
CA LEU A 195 18.78 -17.48 -7.99
C LEU A 195 19.75 -18.32 -8.81
N TYR A 196 20.71 -17.70 -9.51
CA TYR A 196 21.78 -18.43 -10.22
C TYR A 196 22.58 -19.33 -9.26
N LYS A 197 23.03 -18.77 -8.13
CA LYS A 197 23.82 -19.50 -7.13
C LYS A 197 23.05 -20.70 -6.55
N THR A 198 21.75 -20.53 -6.34
CA THR A 198 20.89 -21.53 -5.68
C THR A 198 20.38 -22.58 -6.65
N MET A 199 19.85 -22.16 -7.80
CA MET A 199 19.16 -23.02 -8.76
C MET A 199 20.10 -23.62 -9.81
N ARG A 200 21.28 -23.03 -10.02
CA ARG A 200 22.17 -23.36 -11.15
C ARG A 200 21.40 -23.31 -12.48
N THR A 201 20.64 -22.23 -12.65
CA THR A 201 19.83 -21.90 -13.84
C THR A 201 20.34 -20.56 -14.36
N GLU A 202 20.37 -20.37 -15.68
CA GLU A 202 20.72 -19.07 -16.27
C GLU A 202 19.77 -18.00 -15.76
N THR A 203 20.29 -16.91 -15.17
CA THR A 203 19.47 -15.81 -14.68
C THR A 203 19.95 -14.48 -15.20
N LYS A 204 19.04 -13.56 -15.50
CA LYS A 204 19.39 -12.22 -15.96
C LYS A 204 18.42 -11.16 -15.47
N ALA A 205 18.95 -9.99 -15.13
CA ALA A 205 18.19 -8.76 -14.95
C ALA A 205 18.36 -7.91 -16.22
N PRO A 206 17.47 -8.01 -17.22
CA PRO A 206 17.61 -7.25 -18.45
C PRO A 206 17.43 -5.75 -18.22
N GLN A 207 18.13 -4.94 -19.01
CA GLN A 207 17.91 -3.51 -19.05
C GLN A 207 16.73 -3.15 -19.96
N ASN A 208 16.13 -1.98 -19.74
CA ASN A 208 15.11 -1.46 -20.65
C ASN A 208 15.69 -1.39 -22.08
N ILE A 209 14.90 -1.84 -23.07
CA ILE A 209 15.28 -1.89 -24.50
C ILE A 209 16.25 -3.04 -24.84
N GLU A 210 16.73 -3.81 -23.86
CA GLU A 210 17.51 -5.01 -24.14
C GLU A 210 16.65 -6.12 -24.76
N VAL A 211 17.17 -6.77 -25.81
CA VAL A 211 16.48 -7.86 -26.51
C VAL A 211 17.13 -9.20 -26.15
N LEU A 212 16.31 -10.13 -25.64
CA LEU A 212 16.75 -11.48 -25.30
C LEU A 212 16.08 -12.50 -26.23
N ARG A 213 16.88 -13.44 -26.74
CA ARG A 213 16.38 -14.58 -27.54
C ARG A 213 16.06 -15.75 -26.61
N LEU A 214 14.81 -16.19 -26.60
CA LEU A 214 14.37 -17.43 -25.95
C LEU A 214 14.34 -18.50 -27.05
N LYS A 215 15.28 -19.44 -27.03
CA LYS A 215 15.39 -20.51 -28.02
C LYS A 215 15.71 -21.80 -27.30
#